data_AF-A0A445JVP5-F1
#
_entry.id   AF-A0A445JVP5-F1
#
_cell.length_a   1.000
_cell.length_b   1.000
_cell.length_c   1.000
_cell.angle_alpha   90.00
_cell.angle_beta   90.00
_cell.angle_gamma   90.00
#
_symmetry.space_group_name_H-M   'P 1'
#
loop_
_entity.id
_entity.type
_entity.pdbx_description
1 polymer ?
#
loop_
_entity_poly.entity_id
_entity_poly.type
_entity_poly.pdbx_seq_one_letter_code
_entity_poly.pdbx_strand_id
1 'polypeptide(L)' 'MNSWAKTFLENKHVKFLADGAAKYTNALGLQVDLTDKGHGIRSKRFALMVEDLKVKVAHVESGGEFTISSAEEIIQAL' A
#
# COMPACT_ATOMS: atom_id res chain seq x y z
N MET A 1 1.61 -8.64 10.54
CA MET A 1 0.58 -7.58 10.50
C MET A 1 -0.38 -7.62 11.70
N ASN A 2 -0.74 -8.80 12.23
CA ASN A 2 -1.69 -8.94 13.35
C ASN A 2 -1.41 -8.05 14.57
N SER A 3 -0.17 -7.99 15.07
CA SER A 3 0.14 -7.15 16.24
C SER A 3 0.01 -5.65 15.96
N TRP A 4 0.31 -5.22 14.73
CA TRP A 4 0.13 -3.82 14.33
C TRP A 4 -1.35 -3.48 14.16
N ALA A 5 -2.16 -4.38 13.60
CA ALA A 5 -3.61 -4.19 13.51
C ALA A 5 -4.25 -3.98 14.91
N LYS A 6 -3.76 -4.69 15.94
CA LYS A 6 -4.23 -4.53 17.33
C LYS A 6 -4.00 -3.14 17.93
N THR A 7 -3.12 -2.32 17.36
CA THR A 7 -2.91 -0.93 17.85
C THR A 7 -3.97 0.04 17.33
N PHE A 8 -4.79 -0.37 16.36
CA PHE A 8 -5.89 0.44 15.82
C PHE A 8 -7.23 -0.09 16.34
N LEU A 9 -7.54 0.21 17.61
CA LEU A 9 -8.67 -0.40 18.35
C LEU A 9 -10.04 -0.17 17.70
N GLU A 10 -10.22 0.92 16.98
CA GLU A 10 -11.49 1.28 16.32
C GLU A 10 -11.61 0.74 14.90
N ASN A 11 -10.54 0.14 14.36
CA ASN A 11 -10.51 -0.29 12.97
C ASN A 11 -11.22 -1.64 12.78
N LYS A 12 -12.43 -1.59 12.24
CA LYS A 12 -13.26 -2.77 11.91
C LYS A 12 -13.35 -3.05 10.40
N HIS A 13 -12.90 -2.12 9.57
CA HIS A 13 -13.17 -2.12 8.12
C HIS A 13 -11.93 -2.39 7.26
N VAL A 14 -10.73 -2.26 7.82
CA VAL A 14 -9.48 -2.49 7.08
C VAL A 14 -8.90 -3.86 7.41
N LYS A 15 -8.65 -4.66 6.37
CA LYS A 15 -7.88 -5.90 6.49
C LYS A 15 -6.40 -5.61 6.35
N PHE A 16 -5.60 -6.02 7.32
CA PHE A 16 -4.14 -5.87 7.26
C PHE A 16 -3.53 -7.13 6.64
N LEU A 17 -3.02 -7.01 5.42
CA LEU A 17 -2.44 -8.11 4.66
C LEU A 17 -0.91 -8.07 4.70
N ALA A 18 -0.26 -9.23 4.84
CA ALA A 18 1.18 -9.33 4.88
C ALA A 18 1.72 -9.86 3.54
N ASP A 19 2.55 -9.06 2.87
CA ASP A 19 3.37 -9.49 1.72
C ASP A 19 4.84 -9.63 2.17
N GLY A 20 5.11 -10.54 3.12
CA GLY A 20 6.41 -10.65 3.79
C GLY A 20 7.56 -11.08 2.87
N ALA A 21 7.25 -11.75 1.74
CA ALA A 21 8.23 -12.14 0.72
C ALA A 21 8.29 -11.14 -0.45
N ALA A 22 7.60 -9.99 -0.35
CA ALA A 22 7.48 -8.96 -1.39
C ALA A 22 7.00 -9.49 -2.76
N LYS A 23 6.31 -10.64 -2.81
CA LYS A 23 5.92 -11.28 -4.07
C LYS A 23 4.89 -10.44 -4.81
N TYR A 24 3.89 -9.93 -4.10
CA TYR A 24 2.85 -9.09 -4.68
C TYR A 24 3.42 -7.74 -5.11
N THR A 25 4.20 -7.13 -4.23
CA THR A 25 4.87 -5.84 -4.48
C THR A 25 5.77 -5.90 -5.72
N ASN A 26 6.56 -6.96 -5.87
CA ASN A 26 7.42 -7.18 -7.04
C ASN A 26 6.60 -7.43 -8.31
N ALA A 27 5.50 -8.19 -8.23
CA ALA A 27 4.62 -8.44 -9.38
C ALA A 27 3.98 -7.15 -9.91
N LEU A 28 3.75 -6.16 -9.04
CA LEU A 28 3.27 -4.83 -9.43
C LEU A 28 4.37 -3.89 -9.95
N GLY A 29 5.65 -4.24 -9.80
CA GLY A 29 6.77 -3.33 -10.10
C GLY A 29 6.87 -2.14 -9.13
N LEU A 30 6.30 -2.27 -7.92
CA LEU A 30 6.22 -1.20 -6.92
C LEU A 30 7.22 -1.35 -5.77
N GLN A 31 8.24 -2.18 -5.95
CA GLN A 31 9.31 -2.32 -4.99
C GLN A 31 10.24 -1.10 -4.97
N VAL A 32 10.80 -0.82 -3.81
CA VAL A 32 11.88 0.15 -3.58
C VAL A 32 12.92 -0.48 -2.67
N ASP A 33 14.19 -0.31 -3.01
CA ASP A 33 15.29 -0.73 -2.16
C ASP A 33 15.62 0.36 -1.15
N LEU A 34 15.46 0.05 0.14
CA LEU A 34 15.77 0.91 1.27
C LEU A 34 16.81 0.23 2.19
N THR A 35 17.66 -0.64 1.63
CA THR A 35 18.73 -1.35 2.36
C THR A 35 19.68 -0.38 3.06
N ASP A 36 20.07 0.72 2.39
CA ASP A 36 20.94 1.75 2.98
C ASP A 36 20.32 2.44 4.21
N LYS A 37 18.98 2.37 4.35
CA LYS A 37 18.23 2.89 5.51
C LYS A 37 17.86 1.80 6.52
N GLY A 38 18.38 0.58 6.36
CA GLY A 38 18.11 -0.56 7.25
C GLY A 38 16.71 -1.17 7.10
N HIS A 39 16.01 -0.91 5.99
CA HIS A 39 14.65 -1.41 5.78
C HIS A 39 14.54 -2.56 4.77
N GLY A 40 15.59 -2.80 3.98
CA GLY A 40 15.58 -3.78 2.89
C GLY A 40 14.61 -3.41 1.77
N ILE A 41 14.14 -4.42 1.03
CA ILE A 41 13.13 -4.24 -0.03
C ILE A 41 11.76 -3.96 0.58
N ARG A 42 11.14 -2.85 0.15
CA ARG A 42 9.82 -2.41 0.61
C ARG A 42 8.90 -2.08 -0.56
N SER A 43 7.63 -1.87 -0.25
CA SER A 43 6.67 -1.29 -1.20
C SER A 43 6.79 0.23 -1.21
N LYS A 44 6.70 0.83 -2.41
CA LYS A 44 6.32 2.24 -2.55
C LYS A 44 4.95 2.47 -1.92
N ARG A 45 4.65 3.72 -1.58
CA ARG A 45 3.31 4.11 -1.12
C ARG A 45 2.40 4.23 -2.34
N PHE A 46 1.24 3.57 -2.29
CA PHE A 46 0.24 3.64 -3.35
C PHE A 46 -1.15 3.32 -2.81
N ALA A 47 -2.18 3.67 -3.58
CA ALA A 47 -3.54 3.21 -3.41
C ALA A 47 -4.10 2.73 -4.76
N LEU A 48 -4.73 1.56 -4.78
CA LEU A 48 -5.38 1.01 -5.97
C LEU A 48 -6.87 0.80 -5.69
N MET A 49 -7.72 1.19 -6.63
CA MET A 49 -9.11 0.74 -6.69
C MET A 49 -9.19 -0.42 -7.67
N VAL A 50 -9.65 -1.59 -7.19
CA VAL A 50 -9.71 -2.82 -7.97
C VAL A 50 -11.14 -3.33 -8.00
N GLU A 51 -11.66 -3.56 -9.20
CA GLU A 51 -12.99 -4.12 -9.45
C GLU A 51 -12.84 -5.28 -10.43
N ASP A 52 -13.39 -6.45 -10.10
CA ASP A 52 -13.30 -7.68 -10.90
C ASP A 52 -11.89 -8.00 -11.40
N LEU A 53 -10.92 -7.96 -10.48
CA LEU A 53 -9.50 -8.21 -10.74
C LEU A 53 -8.86 -7.23 -11.75
N LYS A 54 -9.51 -6.10 -12.04
CA LYS A 54 -8.99 -5.03 -12.89
C LYS A 54 -8.74 -3.78 -12.05
N VAL A 55 -7.56 -3.20 -12.21
CA VAL A 55 -7.22 -1.91 -11.60
C VAL A 55 -7.97 -0.81 -12.36
N LYS A 56 -8.84 -0.07 -11.66
CA LYS A 56 -9.60 1.07 -12.21
C LYS A 56 -8.92 2.40 -11.92
N VAL A 57 -8.32 2.54 -10.73
CA VAL A 57 -7.54 3.70 -10.32
C VAL A 57 -6.22 3.22 -9.73
N ALA A 58 -5.13 3.90 -10.09
CA ALA A 58 -3.79 3.64 -9.61
C ALA A 58 -3.10 4.94 -9.19
N HIS A 59 -3.09 5.22 -7.89
CA HIS A 59 -2.39 6.36 -7.32
C HIS A 59 -1.07 5.87 -6.71
N VAL A 60 0.04 6.11 -7.41
CA VAL A 60 1.38 5.69 -7.00
C VAL A 60 2.19 6.93 -6.65
N GLU A 61 2.59 7.03 -5.39
CA GLU A 61 3.37 8.19 -4.93
C GLU A 61 4.78 8.16 -5.52
N SER A 62 5.32 9.35 -5.77
CA SER A 62 6.76 9.53 -5.96
C SER A 62 7.44 9.59 -4.59
N GLY A 63 8.74 9.32 -4.55
CA GLY A 63 9.47 8.99 -3.32
C GLY A 63 9.08 9.79 -2.06
N GLY A 64 8.86 9.11 -0.94
CA GLY A 64 8.60 9.74 0.37
C GLY A 64 7.26 10.48 0.52
N GLU A 65 6.56 10.79 -0.56
CA GLU A 65 5.34 11.62 -0.57
C GLU A 65 4.10 10.89 -0.04
N PHE A 66 3.05 11.69 0.17
CA PHE A 66 1.69 11.28 0.52
C PHE A 66 0.72 12.37 0.05
N THR A 67 0.40 12.36 -1.24
CA THR A 67 -0.39 13.39 -1.91
C THR A 67 -1.63 12.86 -2.61
N ILE A 68 -1.55 11.67 -3.20
CA ILE A 68 -2.60 11.07 -4.03
C ILE A 68 -3.09 9.72 -3.49
N SER A 69 -2.40 9.12 -2.52
CA SER A 69 -2.73 7.79 -1.99
C SER A 69 -3.59 7.83 -0.72
N SER A 70 -4.30 8.91 -0.44
CA SER A 70 -5.20 9.01 0.72
C SER A 70 -6.53 8.29 0.45
N ALA A 71 -7.32 8.08 1.51
CA ALA A 71 -8.66 7.50 1.36
C ALA A 71 -9.60 8.48 0.65
N GLU A 72 -9.46 9.77 0.94
CA GLU A 72 -10.22 10.86 0.34
C GLU A 72 -9.99 10.93 -1.18
N GLU A 73 -8.74 10.78 -1.63
CA GLU A 73 -8.38 10.77 -3.05
C GLU A 73 -8.99 9.56 -3.79
N ILE A 74 -9.06 8.40 -3.14
CA ILE A 74 -9.75 7.22 -3.70
C ILE A 74 -11.26 7.44 -3.76
N ILE A 75 -11.87 8.04 -2.74
CA ILE A 75 -13.31 8.32 -2.71
C ILE A 75 -13.70 9.32 -3.81
N GLN A 76 -12.85 10.32 -4.07
CA GLN A 76 -13.07 11.27 -5.16
C GLN A 76 -12.96 10.63 -6.55
N ALA A 77 -12.26 9.50 -6.66
CA ALA A 77 -12.09 8.76 -7.90
C ALA A 77 -13.12 7.63 -8.12
N LEU A 78 -14.09 7.47 -7.22
CA LEU A 78 -15.26 6.58 -7.38
C LEU A 78 -16.21 7.11 -8.47
#